data_AF-A0A7Z3C9F0-F1
#
_entry.id   AF-A0A7Z3C9F0-F1
#
_cell.length_a   1.000
_cell.length_b   1.000
_cell.length_c   1.000
_cell.angle_alpha   90.00
_cell.angle_beta   90.00
_cell.angle_gamma   90.00
#
_symmetry.space_group_name_H-M   'P 1'
#
loop_
_entity.id
_entity.type
_entity.pdbx_description
1 polymer ?
#
loop_
_entity_poly.entity_id
_entity_poly.type
_entity_poly.pdbx_seq_one_letter_code
_entity_poly.pdbx_strand_id
1 'polypeptide(L)'
;MSISKSQVEAFKVLVNWLCDAVREPEQFTLSYDAESSAFVRFNHAKVRQAGQVQQAGIGLKLIDDGRHADLHITLSGEQSTDLQRLAEGLQQLRETLPLLPQDPYLLLNHNGWQSQNVQEHPLPDTEQVVAEIAQAAEGLDLVGFYAAGPISRGFASSSGAFGWHQANSFNFDFSLFHENGEAVKASYAGHEWSSEGFARRFQQAREQLELLGRPLRTLPPGQYRAYLAPAALEEIMGMLCWGGFSAQSIASKSSPLQKLYAGDQAFSPLVSLDEKISGSLSPAFSGEGYPRSDLRLIIEGKAGEQLVGSRSAAEYGLAANGAGGGESPSALNMGAGDLPQAEILKQLGTGLYISNLWYLNFSDQPAARLTGMTRFATFWVENGEIQAPVSTMRFDDSAYSLLGSQLEALTAERELLLSASTYSQRNTSSALLPGALVSRLTLTL
;
A
#
# COMPACT_ATOMS: atom_id res chain seq x y z
N MET A 1 -21.96 3.92 -22.90
CA MET A 1 -22.22 3.34 -21.56
C MET A 1 -20.91 3.26 -20.83
N SER A 2 -20.82 3.71 -19.57
CA SER A 2 -19.57 3.68 -18.81
C SER A 2 -19.08 2.23 -18.63
N ILE A 3 -17.80 1.98 -18.89
CA ILE A 3 -17.12 0.66 -18.77
C ILE A 3 -17.37 0.04 -17.37
N SER A 4 -17.51 0.90 -16.35
CA SER A 4 -17.91 0.53 -14.98
C SER A 4 -19.24 -0.23 -14.93
N LYS A 5 -20.27 0.28 -15.61
CA LYS A 5 -21.60 -0.32 -15.63
C LYS A 5 -21.61 -1.66 -16.36
N SER A 6 -20.70 -1.89 -17.32
CA SER A 6 -20.57 -3.21 -17.93
C SER A 6 -19.87 -4.23 -17.03
N GLN A 7 -18.86 -3.82 -16.24
CA GLN A 7 -18.11 -4.75 -15.39
C GLN A 7 -18.94 -5.30 -14.22
N VAL A 8 -19.69 -4.43 -13.52
CA VAL A 8 -20.56 -4.86 -12.41
C VAL A 8 -21.68 -5.79 -12.89
N GLU A 9 -22.27 -5.51 -14.05
CA GLU A 9 -23.32 -6.36 -14.62
C GLU A 9 -22.76 -7.70 -15.10
N ALA A 10 -21.58 -7.71 -15.72
CA ALA A 10 -20.88 -8.96 -16.06
C ALA A 10 -20.59 -9.80 -14.79
N PHE A 11 -20.13 -9.17 -13.71
CA PHE A 11 -19.91 -9.86 -12.44
C PHE A 11 -21.22 -10.43 -11.87
N LYS A 12 -22.31 -9.66 -11.86
CA LYS A 12 -23.63 -10.15 -11.43
C LYS A 12 -24.11 -11.36 -12.22
N VAL A 13 -23.85 -11.41 -13.54
CA VAL A 13 -24.20 -12.58 -14.36
C VAL A 13 -23.46 -13.82 -13.89
N LEU A 14 -22.15 -13.72 -13.59
CA LEU A 14 -21.36 -14.84 -13.05
C LEU A 14 -21.88 -15.29 -11.67
N VAL A 15 -22.20 -14.33 -10.79
CA VAL A 15 -22.76 -14.60 -9.46
C VAL A 15 -24.10 -15.31 -9.56
N ASN A 16 -25.02 -14.81 -10.38
CA ASN A 16 -26.35 -15.41 -10.55
C ASN A 16 -26.25 -16.83 -11.08
N TRP A 17 -25.39 -17.06 -12.07
CA TRP A 17 -25.15 -18.40 -12.60
C TRP A 17 -24.61 -19.35 -11.52
N LEU A 18 -23.67 -18.89 -10.68
CA LEU A 18 -23.15 -19.70 -9.56
C LEU A 18 -24.23 -20.03 -8.54
N CYS A 19 -25.08 -19.08 -8.17
CA CYS A 19 -26.20 -19.32 -7.26
C CYS A 19 -27.12 -20.45 -7.76
N ASP A 20 -27.36 -20.53 -9.08
CA ASP A 20 -28.17 -21.59 -9.69
C ASP A 20 -27.40 -22.92 -9.83
N ALA A 21 -26.07 -22.86 -9.93
CA ALA A 21 -25.22 -24.02 -10.22
C ALA A 21 -24.71 -24.78 -8.98
N VAL A 22 -24.58 -24.11 -7.83
CA VAL A 22 -24.23 -24.75 -6.55
C VAL A 22 -25.38 -25.59 -6.02
N ARG A 23 -25.06 -26.69 -5.33
CA ARG A 23 -26.04 -27.65 -4.81
C ARG A 23 -25.95 -27.66 -3.30
N GLU A 24 -27.08 -27.73 -2.58
CA GLU A 24 -27.04 -27.96 -1.14
C GLU A 24 -26.26 -29.25 -0.80
N PRO A 25 -25.29 -29.23 0.15
CA PRO A 25 -24.96 -28.14 1.09
C PRO A 25 -23.75 -27.27 0.69
N GLU A 26 -23.34 -27.27 -0.58
CA GLU A 26 -22.23 -26.46 -1.11
C GLU A 26 -22.46 -24.96 -0.88
N GLN A 27 -21.37 -24.26 -0.56
CA GLN A 27 -21.33 -22.82 -0.40
C GLN A 27 -20.18 -22.25 -1.24
N PHE A 28 -20.28 -20.99 -1.63
CA PHE A 28 -19.21 -20.33 -2.38
C PHE A 28 -18.93 -18.91 -1.90
N THR A 29 -17.69 -18.48 -2.14
CA THR A 29 -17.34 -17.06 -2.22
C THR A 29 -16.72 -16.79 -3.58
N LEU A 30 -17.02 -15.64 -4.16
CA LEU A 30 -16.51 -15.21 -5.44
C LEU A 30 -15.92 -13.80 -5.30
N SER A 31 -14.60 -13.66 -5.47
CA SER A 31 -13.96 -12.36 -5.61
C SER A 31 -13.87 -11.95 -7.08
N TYR A 32 -13.79 -10.66 -7.35
CA TYR A 32 -13.53 -10.09 -8.66
C TYR A 32 -12.47 -9.00 -8.56
N ASP A 33 -11.52 -9.04 -9.48
CA ASP A 33 -10.43 -8.10 -9.59
C ASP A 33 -10.30 -7.66 -11.04
N ALA A 34 -10.36 -6.35 -11.30
CA ALA A 34 -10.17 -5.84 -12.64
C ALA A 34 -9.49 -4.47 -12.64
N GLU A 35 -8.85 -4.15 -13.77
CA GLU A 35 -8.43 -2.78 -14.07
C GLU A 35 -8.64 -2.46 -15.54
N SER A 36 -8.83 -1.17 -15.80
CA SER A 36 -8.77 -0.59 -17.13
C SER A 36 -7.93 0.67 -17.03
N SER A 37 -6.62 0.54 -17.24
CA SER A 37 -5.65 1.61 -16.99
C SER A 37 -4.81 1.96 -18.21
N ALA A 38 -4.42 3.22 -18.34
CA ALA A 38 -3.30 3.62 -19.18
C ALA A 38 -2.00 3.26 -18.47
N PHE A 39 -0.99 2.85 -19.23
CA PHE A 39 0.35 2.58 -18.75
C PHE A 39 1.39 3.14 -19.71
N VAL A 40 2.17 4.11 -19.23
CA VAL A 40 3.17 4.85 -19.99
C VAL A 40 4.51 4.75 -19.30
N ARG A 41 5.58 4.40 -20.03
CA ARG A 41 6.95 4.40 -19.52
C ARG A 41 7.75 5.51 -20.16
N PHE A 42 8.57 6.15 -19.35
CA PHE A 42 9.46 7.22 -19.74
C PHE A 42 10.91 6.76 -19.64
N ASN A 43 11.72 7.14 -20.63
CA ASN A 43 13.17 7.03 -20.59
C ASN A 43 13.77 8.25 -21.28
N HIS A 44 14.80 8.86 -20.67
CA HIS A 44 15.39 10.11 -21.11
C HIS A 44 14.34 11.22 -21.35
N ALA A 45 13.41 11.36 -20.40
CA ALA A 45 12.28 12.30 -20.46
C ALA A 45 11.35 12.14 -21.68
N LYS A 46 11.42 11.01 -22.39
CA LYS A 46 10.58 10.71 -23.56
C LYS A 46 9.73 9.47 -23.32
N VAL A 47 8.54 9.46 -23.90
CA VAL A 47 7.69 8.26 -23.93
C VAL A 47 8.42 7.15 -24.69
N ARG A 48 8.70 6.05 -23.99
CA ARG A 48 9.32 4.85 -24.55
C ARG A 48 8.30 3.76 -24.87
N GLN A 49 7.24 3.69 -24.08
CA GLN A 49 6.13 2.76 -24.23
C GLN A 49 4.86 3.45 -23.77
N ALA A 50 3.78 3.31 -24.51
CA ALA A 50 2.45 3.71 -24.10
C ALA A 50 1.47 2.62 -24.51
N GLY A 51 0.53 2.30 -23.63
CA GLY A 51 -0.49 1.29 -23.88
C GLY A 51 -1.62 1.36 -22.88
N GLN A 52 -2.59 0.48 -23.07
CA GLN A 52 -3.67 0.26 -22.12
C GLN A 52 -3.59 -1.15 -21.56
N VAL A 53 -3.88 -1.29 -20.28
CA VAL A 53 -4.06 -2.55 -19.58
C VAL A 53 -5.55 -2.71 -19.35
N GLN A 54 -6.12 -3.79 -19.86
CA GLN A 54 -7.46 -4.23 -19.53
C GLN A 54 -7.36 -5.68 -19.08
N GLN A 55 -7.78 -5.93 -17.85
CA GLN A 55 -7.81 -7.27 -17.31
C GLN A 55 -8.95 -7.42 -16.30
N ALA A 56 -9.46 -8.63 -16.21
CA ALA A 56 -10.41 -9.03 -15.19
C ALA A 56 -10.18 -10.49 -14.82
N GLY A 57 -10.35 -10.81 -13.55
CA GLY A 57 -10.27 -12.16 -13.03
C GLY A 57 -11.24 -12.34 -11.87
N ILE A 58 -11.55 -13.60 -11.58
CA ILE A 58 -12.34 -14.00 -10.42
C ILE A 58 -11.60 -15.03 -9.60
N GLY A 59 -11.71 -14.95 -8.28
CA GLY A 59 -11.32 -16.01 -7.35
C GLY A 59 -12.57 -16.75 -6.88
N LEU A 60 -12.75 -18.00 -7.32
CA LEU A 60 -13.86 -18.85 -6.86
C LEU A 60 -13.34 -19.75 -5.76
N LYS A 61 -13.94 -19.66 -4.57
CA LYS A 61 -13.79 -20.65 -3.49
C LYS A 61 -15.08 -21.43 -3.36
N LEU A 62 -14.99 -22.76 -3.38
CA LEU A 62 -16.07 -23.68 -3.09
C LEU A 62 -15.84 -24.30 -1.72
N ILE A 63 -16.91 -24.41 -0.93
CA ILE A 63 -16.91 -24.97 0.41
C ILE A 63 -17.98 -26.06 0.48
N ASP A 64 -17.63 -27.21 1.05
CA ASP A 64 -18.57 -28.28 1.35
C ASP A 64 -18.08 -29.13 2.53
N ASP A 65 -18.98 -29.45 3.48
CA ASP A 65 -18.70 -30.27 4.67
C ASP A 65 -17.37 -29.94 5.38
N GLY A 66 -17.12 -28.64 5.64
CA GLY A 66 -15.91 -28.14 6.32
C GLY A 66 -14.62 -28.21 5.48
N ARG A 67 -14.70 -28.57 4.20
CA ARG A 67 -13.59 -28.55 3.23
C ARG A 67 -13.75 -27.35 2.32
N HIS A 68 -12.63 -26.80 1.86
CA HIS A 68 -12.65 -25.69 0.91
C HIS A 68 -11.48 -25.81 -0.07
N ALA A 69 -11.71 -25.34 -1.29
CA ALA A 69 -10.70 -25.18 -2.31
C ALA A 69 -11.02 -23.94 -3.13
N ASP A 70 -9.99 -23.28 -3.64
CA ASP A 70 -10.14 -22.10 -4.50
C ASP A 70 -9.32 -22.20 -5.78
N LEU A 71 -9.75 -21.44 -6.78
CA LEU A 71 -9.04 -21.24 -8.03
C LEU A 71 -9.24 -19.82 -8.54
N HIS A 72 -8.31 -19.38 -9.38
CA HIS A 72 -8.39 -18.10 -10.06
C HIS A 72 -8.67 -18.31 -11.55
N ILE A 73 -9.66 -17.61 -12.08
CA ILE A 73 -10.05 -17.65 -13.50
C ILE A 73 -9.84 -16.28 -14.10
N THR A 74 -9.03 -16.20 -15.15
CA THR A 74 -8.96 -15.00 -15.99
C THR A 74 -10.18 -14.92 -16.89
N LEU A 75 -10.83 -13.77 -16.91
CA LEU A 75 -12.00 -13.51 -17.75
C LEU A 75 -11.58 -13.02 -19.13
N SER A 76 -12.28 -13.46 -20.17
CA SER A 76 -12.10 -12.94 -21.53
C SER A 76 -12.92 -11.69 -21.81
N GLY A 77 -13.93 -11.40 -20.97
CA GLY A 77 -14.90 -10.32 -21.19
C GLY A 77 -16.07 -10.72 -22.10
N GLU A 78 -16.12 -11.99 -22.52
CA GLU A 78 -17.18 -12.55 -23.36
C GLU A 78 -18.01 -13.50 -22.51
N GLN A 79 -19.28 -13.15 -22.30
CA GLN A 79 -20.14 -13.80 -21.31
C GLN A 79 -20.19 -15.33 -21.45
N SER A 80 -20.35 -15.84 -22.67
CA SER A 80 -20.44 -17.29 -22.90
C SER A 80 -19.16 -18.03 -22.53
N THR A 81 -18.01 -17.44 -22.85
CA THR A 81 -16.69 -18.01 -22.55
C THR A 81 -16.42 -17.97 -21.04
N ASP A 82 -16.75 -16.85 -20.41
CA ASP A 82 -16.53 -16.66 -18.97
C ASP A 82 -17.42 -17.59 -18.13
N LEU A 83 -18.68 -17.79 -18.53
CA LEU A 83 -19.58 -18.77 -17.91
C LEU A 83 -19.09 -20.22 -18.12
N GLN A 84 -18.57 -20.55 -19.31
CA GLN A 84 -17.99 -21.86 -19.56
C GLN A 84 -16.79 -22.12 -18.64
N ARG A 85 -15.85 -21.18 -18.55
CA ARG A 85 -14.68 -21.29 -17.66
C ARG A 85 -15.09 -21.41 -16.20
N LEU A 86 -16.10 -20.66 -15.79
CA LEU A 86 -16.64 -20.74 -14.43
C LEU A 86 -17.24 -22.12 -14.14
N ALA A 87 -17.96 -22.71 -15.10
CA ALA A 87 -18.52 -24.05 -14.97
C ALA A 87 -17.43 -25.13 -14.89
N GLU A 88 -16.41 -25.04 -15.73
CA GLU A 88 -15.23 -25.93 -15.69
C GLU A 88 -14.50 -25.81 -14.35
N GLY A 89 -14.29 -24.58 -13.86
CA GLY A 89 -13.69 -24.32 -12.55
C GLY A 89 -14.50 -24.90 -11.40
N LEU A 90 -15.83 -24.70 -11.40
CA LEU A 90 -16.71 -25.30 -10.39
C LEU A 90 -16.62 -26.83 -10.37
N GLN A 91 -16.58 -27.46 -11.55
CA GLN A 91 -16.43 -28.90 -11.67
C GLN A 91 -15.07 -29.39 -11.14
N GLN A 92 -13.99 -28.68 -11.45
CA GLN A 92 -12.65 -28.99 -10.94
C GLN A 92 -12.59 -28.89 -9.40
N LEU A 93 -13.22 -27.87 -8.81
CA LEU A 93 -13.29 -27.74 -7.35
C LEU A 93 -14.06 -28.89 -6.70
N ARG A 94 -15.18 -29.33 -7.30
CA ARG A 94 -15.95 -30.49 -6.82
C ARG A 94 -15.15 -31.79 -6.87
N GLU A 95 -14.31 -31.97 -7.88
CA GLU A 95 -13.42 -33.14 -7.98
C GLU A 95 -12.27 -33.08 -6.95
N THR A 96 -11.83 -31.86 -6.61
CA THR A 96 -10.73 -31.62 -5.67
C THR A 96 -11.16 -31.73 -4.22
N LEU A 97 -12.31 -31.17 -3.85
CA LEU A 97 -12.79 -31.04 -2.48
C LEU A 97 -12.76 -32.36 -1.68
N PRO A 98 -13.24 -33.52 -2.19
CA PRO A 98 -13.22 -34.78 -1.43
C PRO A 98 -11.82 -35.29 -1.07
N LEU A 99 -10.78 -34.81 -1.76
CA LEU A 99 -9.39 -35.18 -1.54
C LEU A 99 -8.75 -34.39 -0.39
N LEU A 100 -9.42 -33.33 0.08
CA LEU A 100 -8.91 -32.44 1.10
C LEU A 100 -9.42 -32.83 2.50
N PRO A 101 -8.62 -32.62 3.55
CA PRO A 101 -9.10 -32.74 4.92
C PRO A 101 -10.08 -31.59 5.23
N GLN A 102 -10.93 -31.80 6.24
CA GLN A 102 -11.70 -30.70 6.83
C GLN A 102 -10.73 -29.69 7.47
N ASP A 103 -11.04 -28.41 7.34
CA ASP A 103 -10.26 -27.33 7.93
C ASP A 103 -10.91 -26.87 9.25
N PRO A 104 -10.28 -27.14 10.41
CA PRO A 104 -10.85 -26.80 11.70
C PRO A 104 -10.98 -25.29 11.95
N TYR A 105 -10.33 -24.45 11.13
CA TYR A 105 -10.35 -22.99 11.26
C TYR A 105 -11.04 -22.31 10.08
N LEU A 106 -11.82 -23.06 9.28
CA LEU A 106 -12.68 -22.47 8.27
C LEU A 106 -13.86 -21.74 8.93
N LEU A 107 -13.89 -20.43 8.77
CA LEU A 107 -14.97 -19.58 9.27
C LEU A 107 -15.57 -18.75 8.14
N LEU A 108 -16.80 -19.08 7.78
CA LEU A 108 -17.55 -18.38 6.76
C LEU A 108 -18.42 -17.27 7.37
N ASN A 109 -18.53 -16.16 6.65
CA ASN A 109 -19.55 -15.16 6.95
C ASN A 109 -20.88 -15.57 6.32
N HIS A 110 -21.85 -15.89 7.16
CA HIS A 110 -23.21 -16.25 6.72
C HIS A 110 -24.16 -15.05 6.64
N ASN A 111 -23.67 -13.83 6.91
CA ASN A 111 -24.50 -12.63 6.84
C ASN A 111 -24.62 -12.13 5.39
N GLY A 112 -25.85 -11.91 4.94
CA GLY A 112 -26.12 -11.15 3.73
C GLY A 112 -25.93 -9.66 3.97
N TRP A 113 -25.24 -8.98 3.05
CA TRP A 113 -25.02 -7.54 3.07
C TRP A 113 -24.84 -7.02 1.64
N GLN A 114 -25.01 -5.70 1.47
CA GLN A 114 -24.84 -5.03 0.19
C GLN A 114 -23.94 -3.82 0.39
N SER A 115 -22.91 -3.68 -0.44
CA SER A 115 -22.03 -2.50 -0.43
C SER A 115 -21.71 -2.11 -1.86
N GLN A 116 -21.90 -0.83 -2.20
CA GLN A 116 -21.56 -0.31 -3.51
C GLN A 116 -20.88 1.04 -3.37
N ASN A 117 -19.66 1.15 -3.89
CA ASN A 117 -18.91 2.39 -3.99
C ASN A 117 -18.34 2.51 -5.41
N VAL A 118 -18.65 3.60 -6.10
CA VAL A 118 -18.15 3.85 -7.46
C VAL A 118 -17.71 5.29 -7.54
N GLN A 119 -16.42 5.51 -7.80
CA GLN A 119 -15.90 6.85 -8.06
C GLN A 119 -16.23 7.26 -9.50
N GLU A 120 -17.10 8.26 -9.65
CA GLU A 120 -17.56 8.72 -10.96
C GLU A 120 -16.61 9.71 -11.64
N HIS A 121 -15.80 10.45 -10.87
CA HIS A 121 -14.92 11.48 -11.42
C HIS A 121 -13.78 10.87 -12.23
N PRO A 122 -13.72 11.11 -13.55
CA PRO A 122 -12.64 10.58 -14.39
C PRO A 122 -11.34 11.33 -14.11
N LEU A 123 -10.22 10.63 -14.25
CA LEU A 123 -8.90 11.25 -14.31
C LEU A 123 -8.76 12.05 -15.62
N PRO A 124 -7.83 13.02 -15.71
CA PRO A 124 -7.57 13.73 -16.96
C PRO A 124 -7.14 12.77 -18.07
N ASP A 125 -7.23 13.27 -19.30
CA ASP A 125 -6.72 12.53 -20.45
C ASP A 125 -5.23 12.21 -20.27
N THR A 126 -4.85 10.99 -20.64
CA THR A 126 -3.45 10.54 -20.58
C THR A 126 -2.56 11.42 -21.44
N GLU A 127 -3.05 11.90 -22.59
CA GLU A 127 -2.27 12.80 -23.45
C GLU A 127 -1.95 14.13 -22.76
N GLN A 128 -2.92 14.70 -22.03
CA GLN A 128 -2.71 15.93 -21.26
C GLN A 128 -1.65 15.71 -20.18
N VAL A 129 -1.76 14.63 -19.39
CA VAL A 129 -0.81 14.35 -18.30
C VAL A 129 0.59 14.08 -18.84
N VAL A 130 0.71 13.34 -19.93
CA VAL A 130 2.00 13.08 -20.59
C VAL A 130 2.63 14.38 -21.09
N ALA A 131 1.84 15.32 -21.62
CA ALA A 131 2.34 16.62 -22.05
C ALA A 131 2.86 17.45 -20.86
N GLU A 132 2.13 17.49 -19.74
CA GLU A 132 2.58 18.16 -18.50
C GLU A 132 3.89 17.55 -17.98
N ILE A 133 4.01 16.21 -17.97
CA ILE A 133 5.23 15.51 -17.57
C ILE A 133 6.40 15.84 -18.50
N ALA A 134 6.18 15.78 -19.82
CA ALA A 134 7.21 16.05 -20.81
C ALA A 134 7.72 17.50 -20.73
N GLN A 135 6.81 18.46 -20.51
CA GLN A 135 7.17 19.86 -20.32
C GLN A 135 7.99 20.06 -19.04
N ALA A 136 7.58 19.46 -17.93
CA ALA A 136 8.30 19.57 -16.66
C ALA A 136 9.70 18.93 -16.71
N ALA A 137 9.85 17.86 -17.49
CA ALA A 137 11.09 17.09 -17.63
C ALA A 137 12.05 17.62 -18.70
N GLU A 138 11.74 18.74 -19.35
CA GLU A 138 12.60 19.33 -20.38
C GLU A 138 14.02 19.61 -19.82
N GLY A 139 15.03 19.10 -20.53
CA GLY A 139 16.44 19.26 -20.13
C GLY A 139 16.92 18.33 -19.01
N LEU A 140 16.09 17.41 -18.53
CA LEU A 140 16.43 16.47 -17.45
C LEU A 140 16.53 15.03 -17.95
N ASP A 141 17.34 14.21 -17.30
CA ASP A 141 17.33 12.75 -17.51
C ASP A 141 16.30 12.09 -16.59
N LEU A 142 15.07 11.93 -17.10
CA LEU A 142 13.96 11.31 -16.37
C LEU A 142 13.73 9.87 -16.82
N VAL A 143 13.62 8.96 -15.85
CA VAL A 143 13.12 7.59 -16.03
C VAL A 143 11.94 7.38 -15.08
N GLY A 144 10.85 6.77 -15.55
CA GLY A 144 9.69 6.55 -14.70
C GLY A 144 8.54 5.86 -15.43
N PHE A 145 7.43 5.73 -14.74
CA PHE A 145 6.18 5.27 -15.35
C PHE A 145 4.99 6.06 -14.82
N TYR A 146 3.95 6.15 -15.66
CA TYR A 146 2.64 6.65 -15.32
C TYR A 146 1.61 5.55 -15.53
N ALA A 147 0.85 5.21 -14.50
CA ALA A 147 -0.26 4.27 -14.57
C ALA A 147 -1.52 4.95 -14.04
N ALA A 148 -2.62 4.94 -14.80
CA ALA A 148 -3.83 5.68 -14.43
C ALA A 148 -5.11 5.05 -14.96
N GLY A 149 -6.16 5.02 -14.14
CA GLY A 149 -7.48 4.54 -14.55
C GLY A 149 -8.23 3.84 -13.42
N PRO A 150 -9.47 3.38 -13.71
CA PRO A 150 -10.28 2.63 -12.77
C PRO A 150 -9.68 1.27 -12.41
N ILE A 151 -9.79 0.95 -11.12
CA ILE A 151 -9.55 -0.36 -10.52
C ILE A 151 -10.87 -0.80 -9.87
N SER A 152 -11.31 -2.01 -10.19
CA SER A 152 -12.57 -2.58 -9.71
C SER A 152 -12.31 -3.79 -8.81
N ARG A 153 -13.11 -3.89 -7.74
CA ARG A 153 -13.14 -5.03 -6.81
C ARG A 153 -14.59 -5.46 -6.62
N GLY A 154 -14.84 -6.76 -6.66
CA GLY A 154 -16.14 -7.34 -6.36
C GLY A 154 -16.03 -8.47 -5.36
N PHE A 155 -17.11 -8.71 -4.62
CA PHE A 155 -17.27 -9.86 -3.76
C PHE A 155 -18.72 -10.35 -3.81
N ALA A 156 -18.92 -11.66 -3.81
CA ALA A 156 -20.22 -12.27 -3.59
C ALA A 156 -20.11 -13.59 -2.81
N SER A 157 -21.19 -13.99 -2.13
CA SER A 157 -21.27 -15.32 -1.52
C SER A 157 -22.65 -15.95 -1.68
N SER A 158 -22.71 -17.28 -1.54
CA SER A 158 -23.96 -18.06 -1.45
C SER A 158 -24.89 -17.60 -0.32
N SER A 159 -24.38 -16.87 0.68
CA SER A 159 -25.16 -16.33 1.81
C SER A 159 -25.86 -14.99 1.46
N GLY A 160 -25.75 -14.52 0.22
CA GLY A 160 -26.38 -13.27 -0.24
C GLY A 160 -25.58 -12.00 0.03
N ALA A 161 -24.31 -12.12 0.41
CA ALA A 161 -23.39 -10.99 0.46
C ALA A 161 -23.02 -10.54 -0.96
N PHE A 162 -22.99 -9.23 -1.21
CA PHE A 162 -22.53 -8.66 -2.48
C PHE A 162 -21.87 -7.28 -2.26
N GLY A 163 -20.65 -7.15 -2.74
CA GLY A 163 -19.84 -5.93 -2.70
C GLY A 163 -19.36 -5.53 -4.09
N TRP A 164 -19.46 -4.25 -4.42
CA TRP A 164 -18.82 -3.67 -5.60
C TRP A 164 -18.11 -2.37 -5.24
N HIS A 165 -16.83 -2.30 -5.59
CA HIS A 165 -15.99 -1.13 -5.37
C HIS A 165 -15.26 -0.77 -6.65
N GLN A 166 -15.30 0.49 -7.04
CA GLN A 166 -14.47 1.02 -8.11
C GLN A 166 -13.85 2.34 -7.68
N ALA A 167 -12.53 2.41 -7.77
CA ALA A 167 -11.77 3.62 -7.51
C ALA A 167 -10.92 4.00 -8.73
N ASN A 168 -10.80 5.31 -8.97
CA ASN A 168 -9.93 5.86 -9.99
C ASN A 168 -8.67 6.37 -9.31
N SER A 169 -7.51 5.92 -9.78
CA SER A 169 -6.24 6.40 -9.26
C SER A 169 -5.19 6.51 -10.34
N PHE A 170 -4.20 7.35 -10.10
CA PHE A 170 -2.98 7.43 -10.89
C PHE A 170 -1.73 7.29 -10.01
N ASN A 171 -0.66 6.81 -10.62
CA ASN A 171 0.67 6.74 -10.06
C ASN A 171 1.67 7.24 -11.11
N PHE A 172 2.37 8.33 -10.81
CA PHE A 172 3.58 8.73 -11.51
C PHE A 172 4.78 8.49 -10.57
N ASP A 173 5.52 7.41 -10.76
CA ASP A 173 6.76 7.13 -10.04
C ASP A 173 7.94 7.36 -10.98
N PHE A 174 8.89 8.20 -10.55
CA PHE A 174 9.97 8.63 -11.41
C PHE A 174 11.27 8.85 -10.64
N SER A 175 12.36 8.88 -11.41
CA SER A 175 13.67 9.29 -10.95
C SER A 175 14.25 10.30 -11.91
N LEU A 176 14.91 11.31 -11.36
CA LEU A 176 15.73 12.27 -12.09
C LEU A 176 17.19 11.91 -11.84
N PHE A 177 17.95 11.72 -12.92
CA PHE A 177 19.37 11.38 -12.86
C PHE A 177 20.23 12.62 -13.05
N HIS A 178 21.24 12.75 -12.21
CA HIS A 178 22.29 13.74 -12.35
C HIS A 178 23.43 13.13 -13.18
N GLU A 179 24.24 13.98 -13.84
CA GLU A 179 25.34 13.53 -14.72
C GLU A 179 26.41 12.69 -14.01
N ASN A 180 26.51 12.80 -12.68
CA ASN A 180 27.40 12.00 -11.85
C ASN A 180 26.86 10.58 -11.52
N GLY A 181 25.68 10.22 -12.02
CA GLY A 181 25.04 8.92 -11.82
C GLY A 181 24.18 8.80 -10.56
N GLU A 182 24.15 9.81 -9.70
CA GLU A 182 23.22 9.89 -8.57
C GLU A 182 21.81 10.27 -9.05
N ALA A 183 20.79 9.95 -8.24
CA ALA A 183 19.40 10.22 -8.61
C ALA A 183 18.55 10.69 -7.44
N VAL A 184 17.54 11.49 -7.76
CA VAL A 184 16.40 11.77 -6.89
C VAL A 184 15.27 10.83 -7.29
N LYS A 185 14.62 10.16 -6.34
CA LYS A 185 13.39 9.38 -6.57
C LYS A 185 12.21 10.16 -5.98
N ALA A 186 11.15 10.27 -6.76
CA ALA A 186 9.93 10.95 -6.36
C ALA A 186 8.72 10.21 -6.92
N SER A 187 7.59 10.39 -6.24
CA SER A 187 6.31 9.92 -6.70
C SER A 187 5.28 11.04 -6.61
N TYR A 188 4.32 11.02 -7.53
CA TYR A 188 3.12 11.83 -7.48
C TYR A 188 1.94 10.91 -7.81
N ALA A 189 1.06 10.72 -6.85
CA ALA A 189 -0.03 9.76 -6.95
C ALA A 189 -1.28 10.31 -6.26
N GLY A 190 -2.44 9.82 -6.69
CA GLY A 190 -3.70 10.28 -6.11
C GLY A 190 -4.91 9.74 -6.87
N HIS A 191 -6.07 10.23 -6.45
CA HIS A 191 -7.36 9.96 -7.10
C HIS A 191 -7.88 11.16 -7.89
N GLU A 192 -7.19 12.30 -7.82
CA GLU A 192 -7.44 13.53 -8.57
C GLU A 192 -6.09 14.16 -8.96
N TRP A 193 -5.90 14.46 -10.24
CA TRP A 193 -4.69 15.09 -10.73
C TRP A 193 -4.76 16.61 -10.52
N SER A 194 -3.75 17.18 -9.88
CA SER A 194 -3.58 18.63 -9.75
C SER A 194 -2.30 19.06 -10.45
N SER A 195 -2.41 19.85 -11.52
CA SER A 195 -1.23 20.39 -12.23
C SER A 195 -0.35 21.24 -11.32
N GLU A 196 -0.93 21.98 -10.36
CA GLU A 196 -0.17 22.73 -9.36
C GLU A 196 0.53 21.80 -8.35
N GLY A 197 -0.15 20.75 -7.89
CA GLY A 197 0.44 19.74 -7.02
C GLY A 197 1.61 19.01 -7.70
N PHE A 198 1.41 18.60 -8.95
CA PHE A 198 2.44 18.01 -9.79
C PHE A 198 3.64 18.94 -9.97
N ALA A 199 3.40 20.20 -10.37
CA ALA A 199 4.46 21.18 -10.57
C ALA A 199 5.28 21.42 -9.31
N ARG A 200 4.64 21.54 -8.13
CA ARG A 200 5.34 21.66 -6.84
C ARG A 200 6.20 20.43 -6.54
N ARG A 201 5.65 19.23 -6.69
CA ARG A 201 6.38 17.97 -6.44
C ARG A 201 7.58 17.81 -7.38
N PHE A 202 7.39 18.13 -8.65
CA PHE A 202 8.45 18.04 -9.65
C PHE A 202 9.55 19.09 -9.43
N GLN A 203 9.17 20.33 -9.07
CA GLN A 203 10.11 21.39 -8.74
C GLN A 203 10.99 21.00 -7.54
N GLN A 204 10.40 20.43 -6.48
CA GLN A 204 11.17 19.92 -5.33
C GLN A 204 12.18 18.84 -5.75
N ALA A 205 11.79 17.91 -6.63
CA ALA A 205 12.70 16.88 -7.13
C ALA A 205 13.85 17.49 -7.95
N ARG A 206 13.59 18.55 -8.72
CA ARG A 206 14.60 19.28 -9.50
C ARG A 206 15.59 20.02 -8.60
N GLU A 207 15.10 20.71 -7.57
CA GLU A 207 15.95 21.39 -6.59
C GLU A 207 16.86 20.40 -5.85
N GLN A 208 16.33 19.24 -5.46
CA GLN A 208 17.14 18.16 -4.88
C GLN A 208 18.19 17.64 -5.87
N LEU A 209 17.84 17.53 -7.16
CA LEU A 209 18.77 17.06 -8.18
C LEU A 209 19.98 18.00 -8.33
N GLU A 210 19.75 19.31 -8.32
CA GLU A 210 20.82 20.31 -8.36
C GLU A 210 21.77 20.18 -7.16
N LEU A 211 21.22 19.88 -5.97
CA LEU A 211 22.02 19.67 -4.76
C LEU A 211 22.90 18.42 -4.83
N LEU A 212 22.55 17.41 -5.64
CA LEU A 212 23.38 16.22 -5.86
C LEU A 212 24.68 16.53 -6.64
N GLY A 213 24.77 17.69 -7.29
CA GLY A 213 25.99 18.14 -7.98
C GLY A 213 27.07 18.66 -7.04
N ARG A 214 26.76 18.86 -5.75
CA ARG A 214 27.75 19.32 -4.75
C ARG A 214 28.72 18.20 -4.34
N PRO A 215 29.91 18.54 -3.80
CA PRO A 215 30.85 17.54 -3.30
C PRO A 215 30.21 16.59 -2.29
N LEU A 216 30.38 15.29 -2.52
CA LEU A 216 29.85 14.25 -1.64
C LEU A 216 30.52 14.31 -0.26
N ARG A 217 29.71 14.24 0.80
CA ARG A 217 30.18 14.13 2.18
C ARG A 217 30.08 12.68 2.64
N THR A 218 31.21 12.08 2.98
CA THR A 218 31.25 10.79 3.66
C THR A 218 31.11 11.01 5.16
N LEU A 219 30.23 10.25 5.80
CA LEU A 219 30.04 10.28 7.25
C LEU A 219 30.61 8.99 7.87
N PRO A 220 31.27 9.07 9.04
CA PRO A 220 31.63 7.86 9.76
C PRO A 220 30.38 7.16 10.32
N PRO A 221 30.43 5.84 10.58
CA PRO A 221 29.41 5.16 11.38
C PRO A 221 29.19 5.89 12.71
N GLY A 222 27.94 5.95 13.15
CA GLY A 222 27.61 6.74 14.33
C GLY A 222 26.12 7.05 14.45
N GLN A 223 25.82 7.93 15.40
CA GLN A 223 24.45 8.34 15.71
C GLN A 223 24.24 9.77 15.25
N TYR A 224 23.19 9.98 14.46
CA TYR A 224 22.91 11.27 13.84
C TYR A 224 21.47 11.66 14.07
N ARG A 225 21.23 12.94 14.33
CA ARG A 225 19.90 13.51 14.22
C ARG A 225 19.44 13.42 12.76
N ALA A 226 18.18 13.09 12.52
CA ALA A 226 17.69 12.87 11.17
C ALA A 226 16.24 13.30 10.99
N TYR A 227 15.93 13.83 9.82
CA TYR A 227 14.58 13.95 9.30
C TYR A 227 14.35 12.85 8.26
N LEU A 228 13.33 12.05 8.47
CA LEU A 228 12.81 11.06 7.52
C LEU A 228 11.64 11.69 6.77
N ALA A 229 11.79 11.90 5.46
CA ALA A 229 10.67 12.34 4.62
C ALA A 229 9.56 11.26 4.60
N PRO A 230 8.31 11.61 4.22
CA PRO A 230 7.21 10.64 4.17
C PRO A 230 7.55 9.34 3.42
N ALA A 231 8.23 9.43 2.27
CA ALA A 231 8.67 8.25 1.50
C ALA A 231 9.73 7.40 2.22
N ALA A 232 10.61 8.00 3.04
CA ALA A 232 11.52 7.25 3.89
C ALA A 232 10.79 6.56 5.06
N LEU A 233 9.81 7.25 5.64
CA LEU A 233 8.98 6.68 6.71
C LEU A 233 8.08 5.55 6.20
N GLU A 234 7.62 5.62 4.95
CA GLU A 234 6.84 4.57 4.30
C GLU A 234 7.53 3.22 4.32
N GLU A 235 8.83 3.17 4.03
CA GLU A 235 9.61 1.93 4.06
C GLU A 235 9.62 1.30 5.45
N ILE A 236 9.75 2.11 6.51
CA ILE A 236 9.68 1.65 7.90
C ILE A 236 8.26 1.16 8.22
N MET A 237 7.24 1.92 7.85
CA MET A 237 5.83 1.54 8.07
C MET A 237 5.46 0.26 7.32
N GLY A 238 5.91 0.10 6.08
CA GLY A 238 5.72 -1.10 5.27
C GLY A 238 6.30 -2.34 5.94
N MET A 239 7.52 -2.23 6.51
CA MET A 239 8.10 -3.30 7.32
C MET A 239 7.25 -3.63 8.54
N LEU A 240 6.79 -2.63 9.29
CA LEU A 240 5.94 -2.86 10.46
C LEU A 240 4.57 -3.45 10.10
N CYS A 241 4.04 -3.16 8.92
CA CYS A 241 2.79 -3.75 8.45
C CYS A 241 2.91 -5.25 8.21
N TRP A 242 4.13 -5.78 7.99
CA TRP A 242 4.35 -7.21 7.83
C TRP A 242 4.16 -7.96 9.16
N GLY A 243 2.91 -8.39 9.40
CA GLY A 243 2.51 -9.10 10.60
C GLY A 243 2.46 -8.24 11.87
N GLY A 244 2.76 -6.94 11.82
CA GLY A 244 2.74 -6.08 13.00
C GLY A 244 1.37 -6.01 13.66
N PHE A 245 0.34 -5.76 12.86
CA PHE A 245 -1.05 -5.60 13.32
C PHE A 245 -1.86 -6.90 13.24
N SER A 246 -1.26 -7.98 12.77
CA SER A 246 -1.89 -9.28 12.57
C SER A 246 -2.21 -9.95 13.90
N ALA A 247 -3.47 -10.28 14.12
CA ALA A 247 -3.91 -11.07 15.26
C ALA A 247 -3.19 -12.43 15.31
N GLN A 248 -2.97 -13.08 14.17
CA GLN A 248 -2.19 -14.32 14.09
C GLN A 248 -0.74 -14.13 14.53
N SER A 249 -0.04 -13.12 13.99
CA SER A 249 1.35 -12.87 14.34
C SER A 249 1.52 -12.46 15.79
N ILE A 250 0.56 -11.73 16.37
CA ILE A 250 0.55 -11.37 17.78
C ILE A 250 0.29 -12.60 18.67
N ALA A 251 -0.69 -13.43 18.33
CA ALA A 251 -1.01 -14.65 19.08
C ALA A 251 0.18 -15.64 19.08
N SER A 252 0.86 -15.77 17.93
CA SER A 252 2.04 -16.63 17.76
C SER A 252 3.37 -16.00 18.23
N LYS A 253 3.35 -14.76 18.72
CA LYS A 253 4.53 -14.00 19.15
C LYS A 253 5.58 -13.77 18.06
N SER A 254 5.15 -13.76 16.79
CA SER A 254 5.99 -13.47 15.63
C SER A 254 5.86 -12.02 15.15
N SER A 255 4.90 -11.24 15.67
CA SER A 255 4.72 -9.83 15.26
C SER A 255 5.95 -8.96 15.59
N PRO A 256 6.39 -8.07 14.67
CA PRO A 256 7.37 -7.04 15.03
C PRO A 256 6.85 -6.06 16.11
N LEU A 257 5.52 -5.92 16.22
CA LEU A 257 4.85 -5.11 17.23
C LEU A 257 4.51 -5.91 18.51
N GLN A 258 5.07 -7.11 18.68
CA GLN A 258 4.75 -7.98 19.82
C GLN A 258 4.94 -7.28 21.18
N LYS A 259 6.03 -6.52 21.35
CA LYS A 259 6.31 -5.81 22.60
C LYS A 259 5.33 -4.66 22.87
N LEU A 260 4.80 -4.02 21.82
CA LEU A 260 3.75 -3.01 21.94
C LEU A 260 2.46 -3.64 22.49
N TYR A 261 2.00 -4.73 21.86
CA TYR A 261 0.74 -5.40 22.24
C TYR A 261 0.85 -6.18 23.55
N ALA A 262 2.06 -6.57 23.96
CA ALA A 262 2.32 -7.12 25.30
C ALA A 262 2.36 -6.04 26.40
N GLY A 263 2.49 -4.76 26.03
CA GLY A 263 2.64 -3.64 26.97
C GLY A 263 4.07 -3.44 27.49
N ASP A 264 5.05 -4.15 26.93
CA ASP A 264 6.47 -4.06 27.31
C ASP A 264 7.17 -2.82 26.72
N GLN A 265 6.62 -2.28 25.63
CA GLN A 265 7.12 -1.09 24.94
C GLN A 265 5.95 -0.21 24.49
N ALA A 266 6.25 1.06 24.23
CA ALA A 266 5.34 2.02 23.62
C ALA A 266 6.10 2.87 22.61
N PHE A 267 5.38 3.37 21.61
CA PHE A 267 5.86 4.47 20.78
C PHE A 267 5.63 5.81 21.48
N SER A 268 6.07 6.89 20.86
CA SER A 268 5.84 8.26 21.34
C SER A 268 4.33 8.55 21.31
N PRO A 269 3.80 9.36 22.25
CA PRO A 269 2.42 9.85 22.19
C PRO A 269 2.05 10.56 20.89
N LEU A 270 3.06 11.05 20.13
CA LEU A 270 2.85 11.64 18.81
C LEU A 270 2.41 10.61 17.74
N VAL A 271 2.61 9.31 17.99
CA VAL A 271 2.31 8.25 17.04
C VAL A 271 0.89 7.74 17.25
N SER A 272 0.00 8.06 16.32
CA SER A 272 -1.28 7.35 16.17
C SER A 272 -1.37 6.79 14.76
N LEU A 273 -1.76 5.52 14.64
CA LEU A 273 -1.91 4.80 13.37
C LEU A 273 -3.31 4.20 13.29
N ASP A 274 -3.97 4.45 12.17
CA ASP A 274 -5.27 3.88 11.86
C ASP A 274 -5.19 3.05 10.57
N GLU A 275 -5.99 1.99 10.46
CA GLU A 275 -6.48 1.58 9.14
C GLU A 275 -7.70 2.45 8.81
N LYS A 276 -7.62 3.22 7.73
CA LYS A 276 -8.63 4.20 7.31
C LYS A 276 -9.28 3.77 6.00
N ILE A 277 -10.23 2.83 6.07
CA ILE A 277 -10.98 2.34 4.91
C ILE A 277 -11.86 3.44 4.30
N SER A 278 -12.52 4.22 5.16
CA SER A 278 -13.44 5.27 4.76
C SER A 278 -12.71 6.34 3.95
N GLY A 279 -13.12 6.51 2.68
CA GLY A 279 -12.53 7.47 1.75
C GLY A 279 -11.20 7.04 1.13
N SER A 280 -10.73 5.82 1.38
CA SER A 280 -9.54 5.27 0.73
C SER A 280 -9.86 4.63 -0.63
N LEU A 281 -8.80 4.22 -1.35
CA LEU A 281 -8.93 3.43 -2.58
C LEU A 281 -9.29 1.97 -2.31
N SER A 282 -9.22 1.51 -1.06
CA SER A 282 -9.48 0.12 -0.68
C SER A 282 -11.00 -0.13 -0.54
N PRO A 283 -11.47 -1.34 -0.90
CA PRO A 283 -12.88 -1.69 -0.73
C PRO A 283 -13.27 -1.75 0.77
N ALA A 284 -14.49 -1.32 1.07
CA ALA A 284 -15.11 -1.44 2.40
C ALA A 284 -15.64 -2.85 2.71
N PHE A 285 -15.06 -3.86 2.06
CA PHE A 285 -15.34 -5.27 2.27
C PHE A 285 -14.08 -6.09 1.96
N SER A 286 -13.98 -7.28 2.54
CA SER A 286 -12.85 -8.19 2.37
C SER A 286 -13.14 -9.28 1.33
N GLY A 287 -12.07 -9.90 0.81
CA GLY A 287 -12.18 -11.10 -0.03
C GLY A 287 -12.70 -12.35 0.70
N GLU A 288 -12.90 -12.27 2.02
CA GLU A 288 -13.52 -13.33 2.84
C GLU A 288 -14.99 -13.02 3.16
N GLY A 289 -15.52 -11.90 2.64
CA GLY A 289 -16.93 -11.56 2.73
C GLY A 289 -17.34 -10.81 3.97
N TYR A 290 -16.42 -10.11 4.63
CA TYR A 290 -16.72 -9.26 5.79
C TYR A 290 -16.73 -7.79 5.36
N PRO A 291 -17.75 -7.01 5.72
CA PRO A 291 -17.66 -5.55 5.67
C PRO A 291 -16.49 -5.07 6.54
N ARG A 292 -15.83 -3.99 6.10
CA ARG A 292 -14.65 -3.41 6.75
C ARG A 292 -14.98 -2.00 7.22
N SER A 293 -14.40 -1.62 8.35
CA SER A 293 -14.51 -0.28 8.93
C SER A 293 -13.13 0.26 9.25
N ASP A 294 -13.07 1.54 9.61
CA ASP A 294 -11.84 2.11 10.16
C ASP A 294 -11.49 1.43 11.49
N LEU A 295 -10.19 1.26 11.75
CA LEU A 295 -9.65 0.66 12.98
C LEU A 295 -8.52 1.52 13.52
N ARG A 296 -8.47 1.70 14.83
CA ARG A 296 -7.41 2.44 15.51
C ARG A 296 -6.32 1.49 15.97
N LEU A 297 -5.29 1.31 15.17
CA LEU A 297 -4.23 0.31 15.38
C LEU A 297 -3.23 0.73 16.46
N ILE A 298 -2.89 2.02 16.53
CA ILE A 298 -2.05 2.62 17.58
C ILE A 298 -2.69 3.93 18.02
N ILE A 299 -2.85 4.10 19.33
CA ILE A 299 -3.47 5.27 19.95
C ILE A 299 -2.45 5.93 20.86
N GLU A 300 -1.96 7.11 20.46
CA GLU A 300 -0.99 7.90 21.25
C GLU A 300 0.17 7.05 21.77
N GLY A 301 0.78 6.30 20.86
CA GLY A 301 1.93 5.44 21.11
C GLY A 301 1.62 4.08 21.74
N LYS A 302 0.36 3.79 22.05
CA LYS A 302 -0.06 2.53 22.70
C LYS A 302 -0.78 1.61 21.73
N ALA A 303 -0.72 0.31 22.00
CA ALA A 303 -1.47 -0.71 21.26
C ALA A 303 -2.97 -0.37 21.22
N GLY A 304 -3.55 -0.43 20.04
CA GLY A 304 -4.99 -0.34 19.82
C GLY A 304 -5.57 -1.66 19.35
N GLU A 305 -6.43 -1.57 18.34
CA GLU A 305 -7.07 -2.71 17.68
C GLU A 305 -6.07 -3.55 16.87
N GLN A 306 -6.49 -4.75 16.49
CA GLN A 306 -5.74 -5.68 15.64
C GLN A 306 -6.51 -5.95 14.35
N LEU A 307 -5.81 -6.38 13.31
CA LEU A 307 -6.40 -6.88 12.09
C LEU A 307 -6.67 -8.38 12.26
N VAL A 308 -7.93 -8.77 12.08
CA VAL A 308 -8.42 -10.12 12.38
C VAL A 308 -9.14 -10.69 11.15
N GLY A 309 -8.48 -11.61 10.46
CA GLY A 309 -9.06 -12.42 9.39
C GLY A 309 -9.96 -13.54 9.94
N SER A 310 -10.75 -14.14 9.07
CA SER A 310 -11.70 -15.21 9.45
C SER A 310 -11.01 -16.41 10.12
N ARG A 311 -9.85 -16.83 9.61
CA ARG A 311 -9.08 -17.93 10.17
C ARG A 311 -8.60 -17.63 11.59
N SER A 312 -8.01 -16.46 11.81
CA SER A 312 -7.54 -16.03 13.13
C SER A 312 -8.69 -15.87 14.13
N ALA A 313 -9.84 -15.38 13.66
CA ALA A 313 -11.06 -15.33 14.46
C ALA A 313 -11.46 -16.74 14.97
N ALA A 314 -11.46 -17.74 14.09
CA ALA A 314 -11.75 -19.12 14.49
C ALA A 314 -10.68 -19.73 15.41
N GLU A 315 -9.40 -19.57 15.07
CA GLU A 315 -8.30 -20.19 15.79
C GLU A 315 -8.11 -19.60 17.20
N TYR A 316 -8.26 -18.28 17.35
CA TYR A 316 -7.98 -17.57 18.59
C TYR A 316 -9.23 -17.08 19.33
N GLY A 317 -10.44 -17.42 18.86
CA GLY A 317 -11.70 -17.01 19.49
C GLY A 317 -11.93 -15.49 19.45
N LEU A 318 -11.51 -14.83 18.35
CA LEU A 318 -11.66 -13.40 18.14
C LEU A 318 -12.83 -13.09 17.20
N ALA A 319 -13.22 -11.81 17.10
CA ALA A 319 -14.16 -11.35 16.10
C ALA A 319 -13.42 -10.93 14.82
N ALA A 320 -13.79 -11.51 13.68
CA ALA A 320 -13.26 -11.09 12.39
C ALA A 320 -13.72 -9.67 12.05
N ASN A 321 -12.80 -8.82 11.59
CA ASN A 321 -13.09 -7.44 11.16
C ASN A 321 -12.83 -7.22 9.66
N GLY A 322 -12.73 -8.31 8.91
CA GLY A 322 -12.51 -8.29 7.46
C GLY A 322 -11.09 -7.90 7.06
N ALA A 323 -10.11 -8.14 7.93
CA ALA A 323 -8.72 -8.11 7.50
C ALA A 323 -8.49 -9.13 6.37
N GLY A 324 -7.71 -8.73 5.35
CA GLY A 324 -7.32 -9.62 4.27
C GLY A 324 -6.23 -10.61 4.67
N GLY A 325 -5.77 -11.41 3.70
CA GLY A 325 -4.64 -12.31 3.90
C GLY A 325 -3.40 -11.57 4.42
N GLY A 326 -2.72 -12.15 5.40
CA GLY A 326 -1.58 -11.53 6.09
C GLY A 326 -1.94 -10.45 7.12
N GLU A 327 -3.24 -10.14 7.30
CA GLU A 327 -3.76 -9.22 8.31
C GLU A 327 -2.97 -7.92 8.41
N SER A 328 -2.73 -7.31 7.23
CA SER A 328 -1.97 -6.09 7.05
C SER A 328 -2.90 -4.96 6.60
N PRO A 329 -2.68 -3.70 7.04
CA PRO A 329 -3.55 -2.60 6.69
C PRO A 329 -3.43 -2.27 5.20
N SER A 330 -4.56 -1.99 4.58
CA SER A 330 -4.67 -1.62 3.17
C SER A 330 -4.70 -0.09 2.96
N ALA A 331 -5.04 0.67 4.00
CA ALA A 331 -5.05 2.13 3.97
C ALA A 331 -4.50 2.66 5.30
N LEU A 332 -3.18 2.62 5.47
CA LEU A 332 -2.52 3.05 6.70
C LEU A 332 -2.56 4.58 6.80
N ASN A 333 -2.93 5.11 7.96
CA ASN A 333 -2.97 6.55 8.19
C ASN A 333 -2.23 6.88 9.47
N MET A 334 -1.19 7.70 9.37
CA MET A 334 -0.51 8.24 10.54
C MET A 334 -1.01 9.65 10.84
N GLY A 335 -1.24 9.92 12.12
CA GLY A 335 -1.59 11.24 12.61
C GLY A 335 -0.55 12.28 12.21
N ALA A 336 -1.02 13.48 11.84
CA ALA A 336 -0.16 14.63 11.63
C ALA A 336 0.43 15.12 12.96
N GLY A 337 1.61 15.74 12.90
CA GLY A 337 2.15 16.53 14.00
C GLY A 337 1.97 18.02 13.78
N ASP A 338 2.86 18.81 14.39
CA ASP A 338 2.77 20.27 14.37
C ASP A 338 3.94 20.95 13.64
N LEU A 339 4.93 20.19 13.16
CA LEU A 339 6.09 20.76 12.47
C LEU A 339 5.72 21.14 11.03
N PRO A 340 5.71 22.42 10.64
CA PRO A 340 5.41 22.79 9.25
C PRO A 340 6.54 22.34 8.32
N GLN A 341 6.20 21.90 7.10
CA GLN A 341 7.17 21.43 6.12
C GLN A 341 8.26 22.47 5.82
N ALA A 342 7.89 23.75 5.79
CA ALA A 342 8.83 24.86 5.56
C ALA A 342 9.88 25.04 6.68
N GLU A 343 9.60 24.54 7.89
CA GLU A 343 10.48 24.69 9.06
C GLU A 343 11.35 23.44 9.31
N ILE A 344 11.23 22.37 8.50
CA ILE A 344 11.94 21.10 8.70
C ILE A 344 13.45 21.31 8.84
N LEU A 345 14.08 22.02 7.90
CA LEU A 345 15.53 22.17 7.91
C LEU A 345 15.99 22.97 9.13
N LYS A 346 15.30 24.08 9.42
CA LYS A 346 15.57 24.90 10.60
C LYS A 346 15.41 24.11 11.89
N GLN A 347 14.35 23.31 12.02
CA GLN A 347 14.13 22.47 13.19
C GLN A 347 15.15 21.34 13.30
N LEU A 348 15.57 20.73 12.18
CA LEU A 348 16.63 19.73 12.11
C LEU A 348 17.99 20.30 12.52
N GLY A 349 18.27 21.58 12.24
CA GLY A 349 19.51 22.25 12.61
C GLY A 349 20.72 21.60 11.94
N THR A 350 21.36 20.67 12.63
CA THR A 350 22.48 19.88 12.09
C THR A 350 22.14 18.39 12.14
N GLY A 351 22.17 17.72 10.99
CA GLY A 351 21.82 16.30 10.88
C GLY A 351 21.58 15.84 9.44
N LEU A 352 20.87 14.74 9.30
CA LEU A 352 20.55 14.11 8.01
C LEU A 352 19.14 14.47 7.56
N TYR A 353 18.99 14.90 6.30
CA TYR A 353 17.72 14.88 5.60
C TYR A 353 17.68 13.63 4.71
N ILE A 354 16.82 12.66 5.03
CA ILE A 354 16.73 11.37 4.35
C ILE A 354 15.43 11.37 3.54
N SER A 355 15.55 11.46 2.21
CA SER A 355 14.41 11.44 1.29
C SER A 355 13.81 10.05 1.14
N ASN A 356 14.65 9.03 0.99
CA ASN A 356 14.23 7.64 0.83
C ASN A 356 15.13 6.70 1.63
N LEU A 357 14.53 5.62 2.09
CA LEU A 357 15.25 4.42 2.51
C LEU A 357 15.05 3.34 1.45
N TRP A 358 15.88 2.30 1.51
CA TRP A 358 15.85 1.25 0.52
C TRP A 358 16.39 -0.08 1.07
N TYR A 359 15.88 -1.20 0.52
CA TYR A 359 16.23 -2.56 0.92
C TYR A 359 16.13 -2.80 2.43
N LEU A 360 14.99 -2.45 3.02
CA LEU A 360 14.76 -2.77 4.43
C LEU A 360 14.53 -4.26 4.64
N ASN A 361 15.00 -4.75 5.78
CA ASN A 361 14.64 -6.05 6.31
C ASN A 361 14.74 -6.04 7.85
N PHE A 362 14.17 -7.02 8.52
CA PHE A 362 14.35 -7.21 9.95
C PHE A 362 15.74 -7.80 10.23
N SER A 363 16.54 -7.10 11.05
CA SER A 363 17.74 -7.69 11.67
C SER A 363 17.38 -8.43 12.97
N ASP A 364 16.34 -7.98 13.66
CA ASP A 364 15.70 -8.66 14.80
C ASP A 364 14.21 -8.27 14.84
N GLN A 365 13.35 -9.15 14.33
CA GLN A 365 11.93 -8.90 14.17
C GLN A 365 11.20 -8.70 15.52
N PRO A 366 11.34 -9.56 16.55
CA PRO A 366 10.74 -9.33 17.87
C PRO A 366 11.11 -8.00 18.56
N ALA A 367 12.25 -7.41 18.21
CA ALA A 367 12.67 -6.09 18.70
C ALA A 367 12.34 -4.93 17.73
N ALA A 368 11.58 -5.21 16.66
CA ALA A 368 11.31 -4.31 15.54
C ALA A 368 12.59 -3.62 15.02
N ARG A 369 13.72 -4.35 15.00
CA ARG A 369 14.99 -3.82 14.50
C ARG A 369 15.06 -4.01 13.00
N LEU A 370 15.28 -2.90 12.33
CA LEU A 370 15.30 -2.78 10.89
C LEU A 370 16.70 -2.44 10.46
N THR A 371 17.19 -3.14 9.44
CA THR A 371 18.37 -2.74 8.69
C THR A 371 17.98 -2.33 7.29
N GLY A 372 18.67 -1.35 6.73
CA GLY A 372 18.45 -0.88 5.37
C GLY A 372 19.52 0.11 4.97
N MET A 373 19.26 0.86 3.90
CA MET A 373 20.20 1.82 3.36
C MET A 373 19.51 3.16 3.09
N THR A 374 20.22 4.25 3.29
CA THR A 374 19.80 5.54 2.74
C THR A 374 19.97 5.52 1.23
N ARG A 375 19.03 6.10 0.47
CA ARG A 375 19.14 6.16 -0.99
C ARG A 375 18.41 7.39 -1.53
N PHE A 376 18.64 7.69 -2.80
CA PHE A 376 17.92 8.70 -3.58
C PHE A 376 17.85 10.06 -2.88
N ALA A 377 18.96 10.80 -2.87
CA ALA A 377 19.07 12.14 -2.28
C ALA A 377 18.96 12.19 -0.74
N THR A 378 20.01 11.71 -0.08
CA THR A 378 20.25 11.99 1.34
C THR A 378 21.21 13.16 1.48
N PHE A 379 20.87 14.14 2.30
CA PHE A 379 21.64 15.36 2.46
C PHE A 379 22.12 15.57 3.90
N TRP A 380 23.32 16.13 4.03
CA TRP A 380 23.80 16.71 5.27
C TRP A 380 23.29 18.14 5.39
N VAL A 381 22.64 18.42 6.52
CA VAL A 381 22.12 19.72 6.89
C VAL A 381 22.99 20.29 8.01
N GLU A 382 23.32 21.56 7.94
CA GLU A 382 24.07 22.28 8.96
C GLU A 382 23.46 23.68 9.14
N ASN A 383 23.18 24.05 10.40
CA ASN A 383 22.52 25.31 10.75
C ASN A 383 21.20 25.56 9.98
N GLY A 384 20.48 24.49 9.66
CA GLY A 384 19.22 24.54 8.92
C GLY A 384 19.34 24.72 7.41
N GLU A 385 20.53 24.49 6.85
CA GLU A 385 20.77 24.58 5.41
C GLU A 385 21.40 23.29 4.88
N ILE A 386 20.93 22.82 3.73
CA ILE A 386 21.55 21.67 3.05
C ILE A 386 22.94 22.07 2.55
N GLN A 387 23.97 21.35 3.01
CA GLN A 387 25.36 21.61 2.65
C GLN A 387 25.84 20.70 1.53
N ALA A 388 25.60 19.39 1.64
CA ALA A 388 26.17 18.39 0.75
C ALA A 388 25.29 17.14 0.65
N PRO A 389 25.29 16.43 -0.50
CA PRO A 389 24.80 15.07 -0.56
C PRO A 389 25.70 14.15 0.29
N VAL A 390 25.12 13.10 0.83
CA VAL A 390 25.82 12.11 1.66
C VAL A 390 25.94 10.80 0.89
N SER A 391 27.08 10.12 1.03
CA SER A 391 27.25 8.76 0.48
C SER A 391 26.14 7.84 0.99
N THR A 392 25.77 6.84 0.20
CA THR A 392 24.84 5.81 0.67
C THR A 392 25.37 5.17 1.97
N MET A 393 24.57 5.22 3.04
CA MET A 393 24.92 4.69 4.36
C MET A 393 23.98 3.55 4.72
N ARG A 394 24.45 2.57 5.49
CA ARG A 394 23.58 1.57 6.12
C ARG A 394 23.13 2.02 7.48
N PHE A 395 21.92 1.64 7.86
CA PHE A 395 21.41 1.81 9.22
C PHE A 395 21.00 0.45 9.81
N ASP A 396 21.01 0.38 11.14
CA ASP A 396 20.39 -0.70 11.92
C ASP A 396 19.85 -0.11 13.22
N ASP A 397 18.53 0.09 13.30
CA ASP A 397 17.87 0.68 14.46
C ASP A 397 16.50 0.06 14.72
N SER A 398 15.97 0.26 15.92
CA SER A 398 14.64 -0.23 16.30
C SER A 398 13.57 0.81 15.98
N ALA A 399 12.46 0.37 15.39
CA ALA A 399 11.28 1.22 15.25
C ALA A 399 10.78 1.74 16.61
N TYR A 400 10.90 0.97 17.69
CA TYR A 400 10.57 1.43 19.06
C TYR A 400 11.48 2.56 19.53
N SER A 401 12.73 2.59 19.06
CA SER A 401 13.62 3.72 19.33
C SER A 401 13.24 4.91 18.46
N LEU A 402 13.20 4.73 17.14
CA LEU A 402 12.98 5.80 16.16
C LEU A 402 11.65 6.52 16.34
N LEU A 403 10.57 5.75 16.54
CA LEU A 403 9.19 6.27 16.67
C LEU A 403 8.75 6.36 18.14
N GLY A 404 9.62 5.96 19.07
CA GLY A 404 9.42 6.09 20.51
C GLY A 404 10.29 7.21 21.07
N SER A 405 11.26 6.83 21.89
CA SER A 405 12.09 7.77 22.66
C SER A 405 12.88 8.78 21.84
N GLN A 406 13.14 8.50 20.55
CA GLN A 406 13.91 9.40 19.68
C GLN A 406 13.03 10.28 18.79
N LEU A 407 11.70 10.09 18.77
CA LEU A 407 10.82 10.90 17.94
C LEU A 407 10.61 12.28 18.59
N GLU A 408 11.07 13.33 17.92
CA GLU A 408 10.97 14.70 18.38
C GLU A 408 9.72 15.40 17.85
N ALA A 409 9.42 15.20 16.55
CA ALA A 409 8.28 15.82 15.90
C ALA A 409 7.82 15.02 14.66
N LEU A 410 6.55 15.19 14.31
CA LEU A 410 5.98 14.80 13.03
C LEU A 410 5.57 16.06 12.26
N THR A 411 5.60 16.00 10.94
CA THR A 411 5.13 17.13 10.13
C THR A 411 3.62 17.29 10.18
N ALA A 412 3.16 18.53 10.04
CA ALA A 412 1.73 18.85 9.94
C ALA A 412 1.16 18.41 8.60
N GLU A 413 1.92 18.64 7.52
CA GLU A 413 1.60 18.14 6.20
C GLU A 413 1.88 16.64 6.11
N ARG A 414 1.03 15.94 5.36
CA ARG A 414 1.15 14.49 5.11
C ARG A 414 1.09 14.24 3.62
N GLU A 415 1.80 13.21 3.18
CA GLU A 415 1.85 12.77 1.79
C GLU A 415 1.02 11.49 1.64
N LEU A 416 0.11 11.49 0.64
CA LEU A 416 -0.60 10.28 0.24
C LEU A 416 0.31 9.48 -0.69
N LEU A 417 0.73 8.32 -0.21
CA LEU A 417 1.58 7.38 -0.91
C LEU A 417 0.70 6.23 -1.36
N LEU A 418 0.62 6.03 -2.67
CA LEU A 418 -0.12 4.92 -3.27
C LEU A 418 0.87 3.87 -3.76
N SER A 419 0.57 2.60 -3.53
CA SER A 419 1.41 1.51 -4.01
C SER A 419 1.64 1.64 -5.52
N ALA A 420 2.91 1.77 -5.91
CA ALA A 420 3.37 1.77 -7.29
C ALA A 420 3.38 0.37 -7.94
N SER A 421 3.09 -0.69 -7.17
CA SER A 421 3.06 -2.06 -7.70
C SER A 421 2.00 -2.23 -8.78
N THR A 422 2.45 -2.70 -9.94
CA THR A 422 1.61 -3.12 -11.07
C THR A 422 1.82 -4.60 -11.40
N TYR A 423 2.41 -5.38 -10.48
CA TYR A 423 2.66 -6.79 -10.70
C TYR A 423 1.37 -7.58 -10.55
N SER A 424 1.05 -8.41 -11.55
CA SER A 424 -0.29 -9.00 -11.77
C SER A 424 -1.37 -7.96 -12.02
N GLN A 425 -1.61 -7.02 -11.10
CA GLN A 425 -2.55 -5.92 -11.24
C GLN A 425 -2.11 -4.68 -10.45
N ARG A 426 -2.70 -3.52 -10.73
CA ARG A 426 -2.57 -2.35 -9.87
C ARG A 426 -3.16 -2.60 -8.47
N ASN A 427 -2.43 -2.15 -7.45
CA ASN A 427 -2.83 -2.26 -6.05
C ASN A 427 -3.62 -1.02 -5.58
N THR A 428 -4.52 -1.22 -4.61
CA THR A 428 -5.29 -0.17 -3.92
C THR A 428 -4.70 0.22 -2.57
N SER A 429 -3.61 -0.44 -2.15
CA SER A 429 -2.90 -0.13 -0.91
C SER A 429 -2.39 1.31 -0.90
N SER A 430 -2.52 1.96 0.26
CA SER A 430 -2.10 3.34 0.46
C SER A 430 -1.58 3.59 1.87
N ALA A 431 -0.73 4.60 2.00
CA ALA A 431 -0.29 5.17 3.26
C ALA A 431 -0.43 6.69 3.22
N LEU A 432 -1.00 7.31 4.26
CA LEU A 432 -0.99 8.75 4.45
C LEU A 432 -0.08 9.09 5.62
N LEU A 433 1.13 9.59 5.32
CA LEU A 433 2.21 9.69 6.31
C LEU A 433 2.76 11.11 6.41
N PRO A 434 3.09 11.58 7.63
CA PRO A 434 3.95 12.75 7.83
C PRO A 434 5.43 12.38 7.58
N GLY A 435 6.30 13.38 7.61
CA GLY A 435 7.72 13.18 7.88
C GLY A 435 7.99 13.08 9.38
N ALA A 436 9.10 12.45 9.75
CA ALA A 436 9.49 12.25 11.15
C ALA A 436 10.86 12.85 11.43
N LEU A 437 10.94 13.73 12.43
CA LEU A 437 12.19 14.25 12.96
C LEU A 437 12.59 13.42 14.17
N VAL A 438 13.78 12.82 14.12
CA VAL A 438 14.32 11.99 15.19
C VAL A 438 15.63 12.57 15.72
N SER A 439 15.79 12.56 17.04
CA SER A 439 17.02 12.96 17.73
C SER A 439 18.20 12.06 17.37
N ARG A 440 17.93 10.82 16.93
CA ARG A 440 18.94 9.78 16.72
C ARG A 440 18.50 8.70 15.72
N LEU A 441 19.34 8.47 14.72
CA LEU A 441 19.38 7.33 13.82
C LEU A 441 20.78 6.70 13.85
N THR A 442 20.86 5.38 14.00
CA THR A 442 22.13 4.65 14.04
C THR A 442 22.58 4.22 12.65
N LEU A 443 23.65 4.85 12.14
CA LEU A 443 24.35 4.45 10.92
C LEU A 443 25.48 3.47 11.24
N THR A 444 25.56 2.37 10.50
CA THR A 444 26.47 1.25 10.78
C THR A 444 27.61 1.12 9.78
N LEU A 445 27.41 1.52 8.52
CA LEU A 445 28.39 1.45 7.44
C LEU A 445 28.28 2.63 6.49
#